data_AF-A0A351A028-F1
#
_entry.id   AF-A0A351A028-F1
#
_cell.length_a   1.000
_cell.length_b   1.000
_cell.length_c   1.000
_cell.angle_alpha   90.00
_cell.angle_beta   90.00
_cell.angle_gamma   90.00
#
_symmetry.space_group_name_H-M   'P 1'
#
loop_
_entity.id
_entity.type
_entity.pdbx_description
1 polymer ?
#
loop_
_entity_poly.entity_id
_entity_poly.type
_entity_poly.pdbx_seq_one_letter_code
_entity_poly.pdbx_strand_id
1 'polypeptide(L)'
;MKIKTITAALGSLAALGAALAPAPALASAEALIRAKCLPCHTEGNEGISRISQQRKSPEGWLMSVARMQIVHGLKVTDDERRTVVKYLADTQGLAPSETDGVRYALERRLNAVEQFESEQFTQMCARCHSGARVMLQRRPAEEWEHLVHFHLGQYPTTEYQALGRDRDWFGIALKEMVPELARTLPLQTEAWTQWQARAPQVVKGEWSMSGHMSGRGGFSGVMKVSAAKGKDLYALSFDGRWDDGSAMSGKGQALLYTGYEWRGDLVVDGTPMRQVFALEDGVLRGRMFLRDQDEIGADVVASLQQPGNSRVLAVHPAHLKAGMAAELRIVGSGLQGEVSLPPGVRLLETIRRSNAEVVLRVEAADDARGVHQVAVGEARGGTLAVYDSIAAVKVMPAFAVARIGGNGTPTAKVEARFDAEAWAAGPDGKIGTEDDFRIGFVPANWSVEPFDEVAVRDEDVKFAGLMDAASGVFVPGDAGPNPARRMSASNVGNLKVVAEVAQGAERLRGEGQVIVAPPRWNNPPIP
;
A
#
# COMPACT_ATOMS: atom_id res chain seq x y z
N MET A 1 27.51 45.95 -2.41
CA MET A 1 28.88 46.12 -2.98
C MET A 1 29.44 44.74 -3.24
N LYS A 2 29.79 44.28 -4.45
CA LYS A 2 30.07 44.95 -5.73
C LYS A 2 29.45 44.14 -6.86
N ILE A 3 28.69 44.84 -7.69
CA ILE A 3 28.29 44.45 -9.04
C ILE A 3 29.55 44.50 -9.92
N LYS A 4 29.78 43.50 -10.76
CA LYS A 4 30.65 43.62 -11.94
C LYS A 4 29.89 43.13 -13.17
N THR A 5 29.42 44.11 -13.91
CA THR A 5 29.06 44.11 -15.32
C THR A 5 30.21 43.54 -16.17
N ILE A 6 29.87 42.64 -17.11
CA ILE A 6 30.70 42.36 -18.28
C ILE A 6 29.85 42.61 -19.53
N THR A 7 30.46 43.39 -20.40
CA THR A 7 29.98 44.03 -21.61
C THR A 7 29.72 43.02 -22.73
N ALA A 8 28.74 43.37 -23.57
CA ALA A 8 28.36 42.67 -24.79
C ALA A 8 29.51 42.57 -25.81
N ALA A 9 29.59 41.42 -26.49
CA ALA A 9 30.23 41.28 -27.78
C ALA A 9 29.21 40.67 -28.76
N LEU A 10 28.81 41.46 -29.75
CA LEU A 10 28.10 40.99 -30.94
C LEU A 10 29.03 40.06 -31.73
N GLY A 11 28.57 38.84 -32.01
CA GLY A 11 29.23 37.90 -32.89
C GLY A 11 28.21 37.01 -33.58
N SER A 12 27.91 37.35 -34.84
CA SER A 12 27.57 36.47 -35.95
C SER A 12 26.69 35.24 -35.66
N LEU A 13 25.39 35.38 -35.90
CA LEU A 13 24.43 34.27 -35.94
C LEU A 13 24.68 33.43 -37.21
N ALA A 14 25.49 32.38 -37.11
CA ALA A 14 25.50 31.28 -38.06
C ALA A 14 24.48 30.24 -37.59
N ALA A 15 23.34 30.16 -38.27
CA ALA A 15 22.33 29.14 -38.03
C ALA A 15 22.87 27.76 -38.43
N LEU A 16 23.45 27.03 -37.47
CA LEU A 16 23.62 25.58 -37.60
C LEU A 16 22.26 24.92 -37.34
N GLY A 17 21.60 24.52 -38.41
CA GLY A 17 20.49 23.57 -38.34
C GLY A 17 21.00 22.23 -37.83
N ALA A 18 20.96 22.03 -36.51
CA ALA A 18 21.04 20.71 -35.92
C ALA A 18 19.74 19.97 -36.29
N ALA A 19 19.82 19.11 -37.30
CA ALA A 19 18.79 18.11 -37.55
C ALA A 19 18.63 17.29 -36.26
N LEU A 20 17.51 17.49 -35.57
CA LEU A 20 17.06 16.62 -34.50
C LEU A 20 16.79 15.25 -35.11
N ALA A 21 17.82 14.39 -35.12
CA ALA A 21 17.64 12.99 -35.41
C ALA A 21 16.61 12.44 -34.41
N PRO A 22 15.55 11.74 -34.87
CA PRO A 22 14.60 11.11 -33.97
C PRO A 22 15.38 10.16 -33.04
N ALA A 23 15.05 10.20 -31.75
CA ALA A 23 15.61 9.25 -30.79
C ALA A 23 15.41 7.82 -31.32
N PRO A 24 16.44 6.95 -31.27
CA PRO A 24 16.32 5.59 -31.77
C PRO A 24 15.15 4.89 -31.07
N ALA A 25 14.32 4.18 -31.85
CA ALA A 25 13.24 3.39 -31.30
C ALA A 25 13.82 2.35 -30.33
N LEU A 26 13.24 2.25 -29.13
CA LEU A 26 13.64 1.20 -28.17
C LEU A 26 13.46 -0.18 -28.83
N ALA A 27 14.44 -1.06 -28.65
CA ALA A 27 14.32 -2.45 -29.09
C ALA A 27 13.13 -3.14 -28.40
N SER A 28 12.52 -4.13 -29.07
CA SER A 28 11.44 -4.91 -28.47
C SER A 28 11.94 -5.66 -27.23
N ALA A 29 11.02 -6.03 -26.33
CA ALA A 29 11.38 -6.76 -25.12
C ALA A 29 12.03 -8.11 -25.45
N GLU A 30 11.54 -8.82 -26.46
CA GLU A 30 12.12 -10.10 -26.90
C GLU A 30 13.54 -9.91 -27.46
N ALA A 31 13.77 -8.85 -28.24
CA ALA A 31 15.11 -8.52 -28.74
C ALA A 31 16.06 -8.17 -27.58
N LEU A 32 15.58 -7.42 -26.58
CA LEU A 32 16.35 -7.13 -25.37
C LEU A 32 16.66 -8.39 -24.56
N ILE A 33 15.69 -9.27 -24.35
CA ILE A 33 15.90 -10.54 -23.63
C ILE A 33 16.93 -11.39 -24.38
N ARG A 34 16.82 -11.51 -25.71
CA ARG A 34 17.80 -12.23 -26.51
C ARG A 34 19.20 -11.64 -26.40
N ALA A 35 19.33 -10.31 -26.50
CA ALA A 35 20.62 -9.64 -26.45
C ALA A 35 21.26 -9.61 -25.05
N LYS A 36 20.45 -9.51 -23.99
CA LYS A 36 20.93 -9.24 -22.62
C LYS A 36 20.92 -10.48 -21.73
N CYS A 37 20.05 -11.45 -21.97
CA CYS A 37 19.85 -12.61 -21.09
C CYS A 37 20.47 -13.89 -21.64
N LEU A 38 20.47 -14.10 -22.97
CA LEU A 38 21.01 -15.33 -23.57
C LEU A 38 22.52 -15.59 -23.41
N PRO A 39 23.39 -14.59 -23.10
CA PRO A 39 24.78 -14.89 -22.76
C PRO A 39 24.93 -15.85 -21.56
N CYS A 40 23.93 -15.91 -20.68
CA CYS A 40 23.93 -16.80 -19.52
C CYS A 40 22.76 -17.80 -19.52
N HIS A 41 21.63 -17.45 -20.15
CA HIS A 41 20.44 -18.30 -20.20
C HIS A 41 20.35 -19.01 -21.55
N THR A 42 20.24 -20.34 -21.54
CA THR A 42 20.04 -21.12 -22.76
C THR A 42 18.58 -21.09 -23.21
N GLU A 43 18.35 -21.01 -24.52
CA GLU A 43 17.04 -21.17 -25.14
C GLU A 43 16.81 -22.63 -25.54
N GLY A 44 15.62 -23.16 -25.28
CA GLY A 44 15.22 -24.52 -25.60
C GLY A 44 13.71 -24.65 -25.85
N ASN A 45 13.22 -25.90 -25.89
CA ASN A 45 11.82 -26.20 -26.22
C ASN A 45 10.81 -25.61 -25.23
N GLU A 46 11.21 -25.47 -23.97
CA GLU A 46 10.39 -24.91 -22.90
C GLU A 46 10.63 -23.40 -22.69
N GLY A 47 11.21 -22.73 -23.70
CA GLY A 47 11.59 -21.33 -23.66
C GLY A 47 13.00 -21.11 -23.14
N ILE A 48 13.22 -19.96 -22.49
CA ILE A 48 14.54 -19.57 -22.00
C ILE A 48 14.72 -20.10 -20.57
N SER A 49 15.78 -20.87 -20.34
CA SER A 49 16.12 -21.49 -19.07
C SER A 49 15.96 -20.51 -17.90
N ARG A 50 15.34 -20.98 -16.80
CA ARG A 50 14.97 -20.21 -15.60
C ARG A 50 13.91 -19.12 -15.82
N ILE A 51 14.00 -18.35 -16.91
CA ILE A 51 13.12 -17.21 -17.18
C ILE A 51 11.71 -17.69 -17.50
N SER A 52 11.56 -18.64 -18.42
CA SER A 52 10.25 -19.14 -18.88
C SER A 52 9.55 -20.07 -17.89
N GLN A 53 10.23 -20.47 -16.81
CA GLN A 53 9.74 -21.43 -15.81
C GLN A 53 9.31 -20.78 -14.49
N GLN A 54 9.07 -19.46 -14.48
CA GLN A 54 8.65 -18.73 -13.30
C GLN A 54 7.57 -17.72 -13.67
N ARG A 55 6.61 -17.51 -12.75
CA ARG A 55 5.70 -16.36 -12.79
C ARG A 55 5.76 -15.56 -11.50
N LYS A 56 5.64 -14.24 -11.59
CA LYS A 56 5.81 -13.29 -10.48
C LYS A 56 4.99 -12.03 -10.70
N SER A 57 4.80 -11.25 -9.63
CA SER A 57 4.32 -9.87 -9.73
C SER A 57 5.31 -8.97 -10.52
N PRO A 58 4.88 -7.78 -10.98
CA PRO A 58 5.78 -6.81 -11.62
C PRO A 58 7.02 -6.50 -10.78
N GLU A 59 6.84 -6.28 -9.48
CA GLU A 59 7.91 -6.05 -8.52
C GLU A 59 8.84 -7.27 -8.38
N GLY A 60 8.31 -8.48 -8.43
CA GLY A 60 9.11 -9.72 -8.37
C GLY A 60 10.00 -9.91 -9.60
N TRP A 61 9.53 -9.50 -10.78
CA TRP A 61 10.34 -9.45 -12.00
C TRP A 61 11.42 -8.37 -11.91
N LEU A 62 11.07 -7.17 -11.45
CA LEU A 62 12.03 -6.09 -11.21
C LEU A 62 13.15 -6.54 -10.26
N MET A 63 12.80 -7.21 -9.16
CA MET A 63 13.78 -7.76 -8.21
C MET A 63 14.70 -8.81 -8.84
N SER A 64 14.18 -9.64 -9.74
CA SER A 64 15.00 -10.64 -10.44
C SER A 64 15.98 -9.99 -11.41
N VAL A 65 15.53 -9.03 -12.21
CA VAL A 65 16.41 -8.30 -13.14
C VAL A 65 17.44 -7.46 -12.37
N ALA A 66 17.03 -6.77 -11.29
CA ALA A 66 17.94 -6.02 -10.43
C ALA A 66 19.01 -6.92 -9.79
N ARG A 67 18.65 -8.13 -9.35
CA ARG A 67 19.61 -9.11 -8.83
C ARG A 67 20.63 -9.52 -9.90
N MET A 68 20.24 -9.65 -11.16
CA MET A 68 21.19 -9.92 -12.25
C MET A 68 22.20 -8.77 -12.43
N GLN A 69 21.77 -7.52 -12.24
CA GLN A 69 22.68 -6.37 -12.29
C GLN A 69 23.67 -6.37 -11.11
N ILE A 70 23.16 -6.64 -9.90
CA ILE A 70 23.93 -6.54 -8.66
C ILE A 70 24.88 -7.73 -8.47
N VAL A 71 24.38 -8.96 -8.68
CA VAL A 71 25.11 -10.20 -8.37
C VAL A 71 25.90 -10.71 -9.57
N HIS A 72 25.36 -10.57 -10.79
CA HIS A 72 25.94 -11.16 -12.00
C HIS A 72 26.43 -10.12 -13.02
N GLY A 73 26.40 -8.83 -12.67
CA GLY A 73 27.00 -7.76 -13.47
C GLY A 73 26.24 -7.38 -14.75
N LEU A 74 24.97 -7.80 -14.91
CA LEU A 74 24.15 -7.49 -16.08
C LEU A 74 24.13 -5.98 -16.38
N LYS A 75 24.42 -5.63 -17.64
CA LYS A 75 24.39 -4.24 -18.13
C LYS A 75 23.10 -3.97 -18.90
N VAL A 76 22.17 -3.33 -18.20
CA VAL A 76 20.86 -2.93 -18.74
C VAL A 76 20.55 -1.52 -18.25
N THR A 77 20.04 -0.66 -19.13
CA THR A 77 19.58 0.69 -18.75
C THR A 77 18.25 0.62 -18.01
N ASP A 78 17.84 1.71 -17.37
CA ASP A 78 16.54 1.74 -16.70
C ASP A 78 15.36 1.59 -17.67
N ASP A 79 15.47 2.13 -18.89
CA ASP A 79 14.45 1.98 -19.94
C ASP A 79 14.38 0.54 -20.45
N GLU A 80 15.53 -0.07 -20.75
CA GLU A 80 15.59 -1.48 -21.15
C GLU A 80 15.01 -2.38 -20.04
N ARG A 81 15.36 -2.09 -18.77
CA ARG A 81 14.82 -2.83 -17.61
C ARG A 81 13.31 -2.68 -17.49
N ARG A 82 12.75 -1.47 -17.63
CA ARG A 82 11.30 -1.23 -17.62
C ARG A 82 10.61 -2.03 -18.72
N THR A 83 11.16 -2.03 -19.94
CA THR A 83 10.63 -2.78 -21.08
C THR A 83 10.62 -4.28 -20.83
N VAL A 84 11.73 -4.85 -20.33
CA VAL A 84 11.81 -6.28 -20.01
C VAL A 84 10.86 -6.65 -18.87
N VAL A 85 10.78 -5.85 -17.80
CA VAL A 85 9.88 -6.09 -16.68
C VAL A 85 8.41 -6.05 -17.11
N LYS A 86 8.01 -5.08 -17.94
CA LYS A 86 6.64 -5.01 -18.48
C LYS A 86 6.30 -6.26 -19.27
N TYR A 87 7.19 -6.71 -20.13
CA TYR A 87 6.99 -7.92 -20.93
C TYR A 87 6.86 -9.17 -20.06
N LEU A 88 7.79 -9.38 -19.12
CA LEU A 88 7.77 -10.55 -18.24
C LEU A 88 6.54 -10.54 -17.31
N ALA A 89 6.13 -9.40 -16.79
CA ALA A 89 4.93 -9.29 -15.98
C ALA A 89 3.64 -9.58 -16.80
N ASP A 90 3.57 -9.13 -18.05
CA ASP A 90 2.40 -9.41 -18.90
C ASP A 90 2.31 -10.88 -19.31
N THR A 91 3.44 -11.48 -19.67
CA THR A 91 3.49 -12.84 -20.24
C THR A 91 3.59 -13.92 -19.16
N GLN A 92 4.16 -13.59 -18.01
CA GLN A 92 4.48 -14.50 -16.91
C GLN A 92 4.12 -13.84 -15.56
N GLY A 93 2.94 -13.23 -15.51
CA GLY A 93 2.37 -12.59 -14.33
C GLY A 93 1.60 -13.55 -13.43
N LEU A 94 0.89 -12.98 -12.46
CA LEU A 94 -0.02 -13.72 -11.58
C LEU A 94 -1.46 -13.32 -11.90
N ALA A 95 -2.40 -14.25 -11.83
CA ALA A 95 -3.83 -13.92 -11.85
C ALA A 95 -4.21 -13.12 -10.57
N PRO A 96 -5.30 -12.35 -10.57
CA PRO A 96 -5.72 -11.59 -9.39
C PRO A 96 -5.83 -12.45 -8.12
N SER A 97 -6.53 -13.59 -8.22
CA SER A 97 -6.71 -14.54 -7.10
C SER A 97 -5.42 -15.19 -6.61
N GLU A 98 -4.35 -15.17 -7.41
CA GLU A 98 -3.04 -15.66 -6.99
C GLU A 98 -2.28 -14.68 -6.08
N THR A 99 -2.79 -13.44 -5.97
CA THR A 99 -2.23 -12.38 -5.10
C THR A 99 -3.07 -12.14 -3.84
N ASP A 100 -4.22 -12.80 -3.72
CA ASP A 100 -5.14 -12.63 -2.59
C ASP A 100 -4.45 -12.89 -1.25
N GLY A 101 -4.80 -12.09 -0.25
CA GLY A 101 -4.23 -12.17 1.10
C GLY A 101 -2.80 -11.63 1.23
N VAL A 102 -2.03 -11.46 0.15
CA VAL A 102 -0.61 -11.04 0.20
C VAL A 102 -0.28 -9.74 -0.53
N ARG A 103 -1.30 -9.03 -1.04
CA ARG A 103 -1.14 -7.74 -1.72
C ARG A 103 -0.51 -6.65 -0.84
N TYR A 104 -0.63 -6.77 0.49
CA TYR A 104 0.00 -5.84 1.45
C TYR A 104 1.50 -5.64 1.20
N ALA A 105 2.18 -6.66 0.68
CA ALA A 105 3.60 -6.61 0.37
C ALA A 105 3.89 -5.72 -0.86
N LEU A 106 3.03 -5.75 -1.87
CA LEU A 106 3.10 -4.86 -3.05
C LEU A 106 2.68 -3.43 -2.68
N GLU A 107 1.65 -3.30 -1.84
CA GLU A 107 1.09 -2.04 -1.36
C GLU A 107 1.95 -1.35 -0.29
N ARG A 108 3.08 -1.95 0.07
CA ARG A 108 4.07 -1.41 1.02
C ARG A 108 3.51 -1.20 2.43
N ARG A 109 2.68 -2.11 2.90
CA ARG A 109 2.16 -2.14 4.29
C ARG A 109 3.14 -2.88 5.19
N LEU A 110 4.28 -2.27 5.50
CA LEU A 110 5.37 -2.95 6.22
C LEU A 110 5.07 -3.27 7.70
N ASN A 111 3.99 -2.73 8.27
CA ASN A 111 3.48 -3.10 9.60
C ASN A 111 2.48 -4.26 9.57
N ALA A 112 2.20 -4.87 8.41
CA ALA A 112 1.38 -6.07 8.34
C ALA A 112 2.06 -7.21 9.12
N VAL A 113 1.34 -7.77 10.10
CA VAL A 113 1.79 -8.95 10.84
C VAL A 113 1.38 -10.18 10.05
N GLU A 114 2.36 -10.86 9.46
CA GLU A 114 2.09 -12.04 8.64
C GLU A 114 1.66 -13.22 9.53
N GLN A 115 0.64 -13.95 9.07
CA GLN A 115 0.21 -15.21 9.66
C GLN A 115 0.09 -16.21 8.52
N PHE A 116 0.85 -17.29 8.59
CA PHE A 116 0.78 -18.41 7.66
C PHE A 116 0.38 -19.67 8.41
N GLU A 117 -0.41 -20.53 7.77
CA GLU A 117 -0.88 -21.78 8.38
C GLU A 117 0.28 -22.73 8.72
N SER A 118 1.31 -22.75 7.87
CA SER A 118 2.50 -23.57 8.08
C SER A 118 3.54 -22.83 8.91
N GLU A 119 3.72 -23.27 10.16
CA GLU A 119 4.81 -22.80 11.01
C GLU A 119 6.18 -23.11 10.38
N GLN A 120 6.31 -24.28 9.75
CA GLN A 120 7.54 -24.68 9.07
C GLN A 120 7.87 -23.73 7.92
N PHE A 121 6.88 -23.34 7.10
CA PHE A 121 7.07 -22.30 6.08
C PHE A 121 7.51 -20.97 6.70
N THR A 122 6.87 -20.56 7.80
CA THR A 122 7.21 -19.30 8.48
C THR A 122 8.67 -19.30 8.95
N GLN A 123 9.11 -20.38 9.60
CA GLN A 123 10.47 -20.52 10.11
C GLN A 123 11.52 -20.68 9.00
N MET A 124 11.20 -21.44 7.94
CA MET A 124 12.15 -21.75 6.87
C MET A 124 12.28 -20.65 5.82
N CYS A 125 11.19 -19.92 5.53
CA CYS A 125 11.07 -19.05 4.36
C CYS A 125 10.81 -17.57 4.69
N ALA A 126 10.21 -17.26 5.86
CA ALA A 126 9.70 -15.91 6.17
C ALA A 126 10.46 -15.16 7.29
N ARG A 127 11.55 -15.74 7.82
CA ARG A 127 12.32 -15.09 8.93
C ARG A 127 13.29 -13.99 8.48
N CYS A 128 13.60 -13.90 7.19
CA CYS A 128 14.56 -12.92 6.64
C CYS A 128 13.87 -11.79 5.85
N HIS A 129 12.83 -12.15 5.11
CA HIS A 129 11.98 -11.26 4.33
C HIS A 129 10.54 -11.77 4.44
N SER A 130 9.57 -10.98 3.98
CA SER A 130 8.16 -11.36 4.06
C SER A 130 7.90 -12.73 3.41
N GLY A 131 7.04 -13.53 4.03
CA GLY A 131 6.53 -14.76 3.42
C GLY A 131 5.68 -14.45 2.18
N ALA A 132 5.02 -13.29 2.13
CA ALA A 132 4.34 -12.78 0.94
C ALA A 132 5.24 -12.74 -0.30
N ARG A 133 6.54 -12.47 -0.15
CA ARG A 133 7.50 -12.50 -1.27
C ARG A 133 7.59 -13.88 -1.93
N VAL A 134 7.40 -14.95 -1.16
CA VAL A 134 7.34 -16.33 -1.69
C VAL A 134 5.97 -16.58 -2.31
N MET A 135 4.89 -16.20 -1.61
CA MET A 135 3.50 -16.38 -2.07
C MET A 135 3.19 -15.63 -3.37
N LEU A 136 3.89 -14.54 -3.67
CA LEU A 136 3.77 -13.77 -4.91
C LEU A 136 4.60 -14.35 -6.06
N GLN A 137 4.79 -15.67 -6.10
CA GLN A 137 5.49 -16.38 -7.15
C GLN A 137 4.86 -17.75 -7.43
N ARG A 138 5.07 -18.26 -8.65
CA ARG A 138 4.60 -19.58 -9.10
C ARG A 138 5.71 -20.25 -9.90
N ARG A 139 6.04 -21.50 -9.58
CA ARG A 139 7.19 -22.22 -10.15
C ARG A 139 6.97 -23.74 -10.15
N PRO A 140 7.61 -24.52 -11.05
CA PRO A 140 7.72 -25.97 -10.90
C PRO A 140 8.70 -26.32 -9.76
N ALA A 141 8.72 -27.59 -9.34
CA ALA A 141 9.58 -28.07 -8.25
C ALA A 141 11.07 -27.77 -8.50
N GLU A 142 11.56 -28.00 -9.71
CA GLU A 142 12.96 -27.75 -10.09
C GLU A 142 13.38 -26.29 -9.88
N GLU A 143 12.48 -25.35 -10.15
CA GLU A 143 12.74 -23.92 -9.95
C GLU A 143 12.63 -23.46 -8.50
N TRP A 144 11.89 -24.20 -7.66
CA TRP A 144 11.92 -24.05 -6.21
C TRP A 144 13.20 -24.63 -5.62
N GLU A 145 13.64 -25.80 -6.09
CA GLU A 145 14.92 -26.41 -5.71
C GLU A 145 16.10 -25.50 -6.03
N HIS A 146 16.18 -25.01 -7.26
CA HIS A 146 17.20 -24.03 -7.63
C HIS A 146 17.15 -22.76 -6.79
N LEU A 147 15.97 -22.35 -6.31
CA LEU A 147 15.85 -21.22 -5.40
C LEU A 147 16.47 -21.52 -4.03
N VAL A 148 16.25 -22.72 -3.48
CA VAL A 148 16.87 -23.17 -2.22
C VAL A 148 18.40 -23.19 -2.35
N HIS A 149 18.92 -23.78 -3.42
CA HIS A 149 20.35 -23.76 -3.72
C HIS A 149 20.90 -22.35 -3.86
N PHE A 150 20.18 -21.44 -4.52
CA PHE A 150 20.58 -20.04 -4.61
C PHE A 150 20.66 -19.38 -3.23
N HIS A 151 19.69 -19.61 -2.33
CA HIS A 151 19.72 -19.01 -1.00
C HIS A 151 20.92 -19.48 -0.18
N LEU A 152 21.18 -20.78 -0.14
CA LEU A 152 22.31 -21.31 0.62
C LEU A 152 23.66 -20.95 -0.03
N GLY A 153 23.74 -20.97 -1.36
CA GLY A 153 24.96 -20.60 -2.08
C GLY A 153 25.29 -19.10 -1.96
N GLN A 154 24.29 -18.23 -2.00
CA GLN A 154 24.48 -16.78 -1.89
C GLN A 154 24.66 -16.31 -0.44
N TYR A 155 23.98 -16.98 0.50
CA TYR A 155 24.00 -16.67 1.92
C TYR A 155 24.31 -17.94 2.72
N PRO A 156 25.58 -18.40 2.72
CA PRO A 156 25.97 -19.67 3.35
C PRO A 156 25.72 -19.69 4.85
N THR A 157 25.65 -18.53 5.51
CA THR A 157 25.34 -18.44 6.93
C THR A 157 23.86 -18.66 7.24
N THR A 158 22.98 -18.80 6.23
CA THR A 158 21.54 -18.99 6.43
C THR A 158 21.25 -20.17 7.35
N GLU A 159 21.91 -21.32 7.12
CA GLU A 159 21.72 -22.52 7.94
C GLU A 159 22.34 -22.41 9.34
N TYR A 160 23.15 -21.38 9.63
CA TYR A 160 23.77 -21.15 10.94
C TYR A 160 23.03 -20.13 11.80
N GLN A 161 22.00 -19.48 11.25
CA GLN A 161 21.19 -18.48 11.97
C GLN A 161 20.16 -19.17 12.89
N ALA A 162 19.48 -18.39 13.74
CA ALA A 162 18.33 -18.88 14.49
C ALA A 162 17.27 -19.43 13.53
N LEU A 163 16.62 -20.54 13.92
CA LEU A 163 15.69 -21.33 13.09
C LEU A 163 16.33 -21.98 11.84
N GLY A 164 17.66 -21.91 11.70
CA GLY A 164 18.43 -22.71 10.75
C GLY A 164 19.30 -23.76 11.45
N ARG A 165 20.11 -23.32 12.42
CA ARG A 165 21.14 -24.16 13.07
C ARG A 165 20.60 -25.24 14.01
N ASP A 166 19.30 -25.19 14.29
CA ASP A 166 18.59 -26.10 15.19
C ASP A 166 18.06 -27.35 14.46
N ARG A 167 18.31 -27.49 13.15
CA ARG A 167 17.77 -28.55 12.29
C ARG A 167 18.70 -28.85 11.09
N ASP A 168 18.41 -29.94 10.38
CA ASP A 168 18.99 -30.18 9.04
C ASP A 168 18.31 -29.26 8.02
N TRP A 169 18.70 -27.98 8.03
CA TRP A 169 18.02 -26.93 7.27
C TRP A 169 17.96 -27.25 5.78
N PHE A 170 19.09 -27.69 5.19
CA PHE A 170 19.16 -27.98 3.76
C PHE A 170 18.39 -29.26 3.39
N GLY A 171 18.48 -30.32 4.20
CA GLY A 171 17.71 -31.53 4.00
C GLY A 171 16.20 -31.29 4.04
N ILE A 172 15.73 -30.54 5.03
CA ILE A 172 14.31 -30.14 5.18
C ILE A 172 13.88 -29.24 4.01
N ALA A 173 14.69 -28.25 3.65
CA ALA A 173 14.37 -27.33 2.56
C ALA A 173 14.13 -28.08 1.23
N LEU A 174 14.98 -29.06 0.90
CA LEU A 174 14.84 -29.85 -0.34
C LEU A 174 13.75 -30.92 -0.26
N LYS A 175 13.66 -31.68 0.84
CA LYS A 175 12.80 -32.86 0.91
C LYS A 175 11.36 -32.54 1.31
N GLU A 176 11.14 -31.41 1.98
CA GLU A 176 9.83 -31.05 2.52
C GLU A 176 9.34 -29.74 1.90
N MET A 177 10.17 -28.69 1.93
CA MET A 177 9.70 -27.36 1.49
C MET A 177 9.57 -27.22 -0.02
N VAL A 178 10.49 -27.78 -0.81
CA VAL A 178 10.36 -27.77 -2.29
C VAL A 178 9.09 -28.50 -2.74
N PRO A 179 8.77 -29.73 -2.28
CA PRO A 179 7.50 -30.38 -2.61
C PRO A 179 6.26 -29.60 -2.16
N GLU A 180 6.29 -29.02 -0.95
CA GLU A 180 5.17 -28.21 -0.46
C GLU A 180 4.93 -27.00 -1.35
N LEU A 181 5.98 -26.22 -1.65
CA LEU A 181 5.90 -25.02 -2.49
C LEU A 181 5.50 -25.35 -3.93
N ALA A 182 5.99 -26.46 -4.49
CA ALA A 182 5.59 -26.89 -5.83
C ALA A 182 4.10 -27.27 -5.89
N ARG A 183 3.56 -27.86 -4.82
CA ARG A 183 2.14 -28.23 -4.72
C ARG A 183 1.25 -27.01 -4.49
N THR A 184 1.65 -26.08 -3.63
CA THR A 184 0.80 -24.94 -3.24
C THR A 184 0.97 -23.73 -4.17
N LEU A 185 2.13 -23.57 -4.80
CA LEU A 185 2.47 -22.46 -5.69
C LEU A 185 2.99 -22.98 -7.06
N PRO A 186 2.25 -23.87 -7.75
CA PRO A 186 2.70 -24.48 -9.01
C PRO A 186 2.76 -23.44 -10.14
N LEU A 187 3.64 -23.67 -11.12
CA LEU A 187 3.78 -22.79 -12.28
C LEU A 187 2.47 -22.61 -13.04
N GLN A 188 1.77 -23.70 -13.33
CA GLN A 188 0.50 -23.69 -14.05
C GLN A 188 -0.66 -23.82 -13.05
N THR A 189 -1.63 -22.93 -13.18
CA THR A 189 -2.86 -22.95 -12.39
C THR A 189 -4.04 -22.72 -13.32
N GLU A 190 -5.21 -23.22 -12.92
CA GLU A 190 -6.45 -22.94 -13.64
C GLU A 190 -6.74 -21.43 -13.65
N ALA A 191 -6.52 -20.74 -12.52
CA ALA A 191 -6.67 -19.30 -12.40
C ALA A 191 -5.85 -18.53 -13.44
N TRP A 192 -4.58 -18.91 -13.64
CA TRP A 192 -3.74 -18.27 -14.65
C TRP A 192 -4.22 -18.55 -16.07
N THR A 193 -4.56 -19.80 -16.38
CA THR A 193 -5.10 -20.19 -17.70
C THR A 193 -6.37 -19.41 -18.03
N GLN A 194 -7.31 -19.32 -17.09
CA GLN A 194 -8.54 -18.55 -17.25
C GLN A 194 -8.27 -17.06 -17.39
N TRP A 195 -7.32 -16.52 -16.62
CA TRP A 195 -6.95 -15.11 -16.69
C TRP A 195 -6.34 -14.74 -18.05
N GLN A 196 -5.47 -15.57 -18.61
CA GLN A 196 -4.89 -15.34 -19.94
C GLN A 196 -5.93 -15.34 -21.06
N ALA A 197 -7.03 -16.08 -20.89
CA ALA A 197 -8.14 -16.12 -21.84
C ALA A 197 -9.13 -14.95 -21.67
N ARG A 198 -9.01 -14.16 -20.59
CA ARG A 198 -9.96 -13.08 -20.27
C ARG A 198 -9.78 -11.90 -21.24
N ALA A 199 -10.91 -11.31 -21.66
CA ALA A 199 -10.89 -10.08 -22.45
C ALA A 199 -10.29 -8.89 -21.66
N PRO A 200 -9.58 -7.96 -22.33
CA PRO A 200 -9.05 -6.76 -21.68
C PRO A 200 -10.15 -5.94 -20.98
N GLN A 201 -9.82 -5.43 -19.79
CA GLN A 201 -10.73 -4.60 -19.00
C GLN A 201 -10.78 -3.15 -19.50
N VAL A 202 -11.89 -2.46 -19.25
CA VAL A 202 -12.02 -1.02 -19.51
C VAL A 202 -11.26 -0.25 -18.43
N VAL A 203 -10.36 0.64 -18.86
CA VAL A 203 -9.49 1.43 -17.96
C VAL A 203 -9.75 2.93 -18.09
N LYS A 204 -10.02 3.39 -19.31
CA LYS A 204 -10.20 4.82 -19.64
C LYS A 204 -11.57 5.29 -19.16
N GLY A 205 -11.62 6.51 -18.62
CA GLY A 205 -12.86 7.12 -18.15
C GLY A 205 -12.66 7.91 -16.85
N GLU A 206 -13.79 8.27 -16.24
CA GLU A 206 -13.80 8.92 -14.93
C GLU A 206 -14.00 7.89 -13.83
N TRP A 207 -13.19 7.97 -12.79
CA TRP A 207 -13.21 7.07 -11.65
C TRP A 207 -13.56 7.86 -10.40
N SER A 208 -14.74 7.61 -9.83
CA SER A 208 -15.07 8.14 -8.51
C SER A 208 -14.25 7.39 -7.48
N MET A 209 -13.63 8.08 -6.54
CA MET A 209 -12.74 7.49 -5.55
C MET A 209 -12.98 8.00 -4.15
N SER A 210 -12.67 7.14 -3.19
CA SER A 210 -12.65 7.43 -1.76
C SER A 210 -11.42 6.76 -1.14
N GLY A 211 -10.89 7.38 -0.10
CA GLY A 211 -9.80 6.80 0.66
C GLY A 211 -9.66 7.38 2.06
N HIS A 212 -8.73 6.84 2.83
CA HIS A 212 -8.38 7.29 4.18
C HIS A 212 -6.88 7.19 4.40
N MET A 213 -6.28 8.27 4.92
CA MET A 213 -4.86 8.35 5.28
C MET A 213 -4.72 8.54 6.79
N SER A 214 -4.06 7.60 7.47
CA SER A 214 -3.85 7.67 8.92
C SER A 214 -3.07 8.93 9.32
N GLY A 215 -3.59 9.61 10.34
CA GLY A 215 -3.11 10.92 10.78
C GLY A 215 -3.44 12.11 9.86
N ARG A 216 -4.26 11.92 8.83
CA ARG A 216 -4.78 13.00 7.98
C ARG A 216 -6.30 12.98 7.84
N GLY A 217 -6.91 11.81 7.66
CA GLY A 217 -8.36 11.61 7.54
C GLY A 217 -8.80 11.06 6.18
N GLY A 218 -10.12 11.00 5.99
CA GLY A 218 -10.74 10.57 4.75
C GLY A 218 -10.68 11.61 3.64
N PHE A 219 -10.79 11.15 2.40
CA PHE A 219 -10.94 12.01 1.22
C PHE A 219 -11.82 11.34 0.17
N SER A 220 -12.33 12.15 -0.75
CA SER A 220 -13.03 11.69 -1.94
C SER A 220 -12.72 12.56 -3.15
N GLY A 221 -12.93 12.04 -4.35
CA GLY A 221 -12.73 12.79 -5.58
C GLY A 221 -13.01 12.00 -6.84
N VAL A 222 -12.63 12.57 -7.97
CA VAL A 222 -12.73 11.95 -9.30
C VAL A 222 -11.36 11.94 -9.96
N MET A 223 -10.91 10.76 -10.39
CA MET A 223 -9.73 10.58 -11.22
C MET A 223 -10.14 10.35 -12.67
N LYS A 224 -9.64 11.18 -13.57
CA LYS A 224 -9.78 11.02 -15.02
C LYS A 224 -8.59 10.26 -15.56
N VAL A 225 -8.88 9.22 -16.34
CA VAL A 225 -7.89 8.32 -16.94
C VAL A 225 -8.03 8.36 -18.46
N SER A 226 -6.98 8.81 -19.14
CA SER A 226 -6.92 8.90 -20.61
C SER A 226 -5.72 8.13 -21.16
N ALA A 227 -5.72 7.81 -22.44
CA ALA A 227 -4.59 7.12 -23.06
C ALA A 227 -3.34 8.02 -23.10
N ALA A 228 -2.18 7.45 -22.82
CA ALA A 228 -0.88 8.08 -23.03
C ALA A 228 -0.10 7.40 -24.17
N LYS A 229 1.07 7.95 -24.50
CA LYS A 229 1.93 7.38 -25.56
C LYS A 229 2.59 6.09 -25.06
N GLY A 230 2.08 4.95 -25.50
CA GLY A 230 2.60 3.63 -25.17
C GLY A 230 1.47 2.64 -24.91
N LYS A 231 1.75 1.34 -25.09
CA LYS A 231 0.78 0.30 -24.76
C LYS A 231 0.55 0.27 -23.24
N ASP A 232 -0.70 0.20 -22.82
CA ASP A 232 -1.13 0.10 -21.40
C ASP A 232 -0.68 1.27 -20.52
N LEU A 233 -0.28 2.40 -21.12
CA LEU A 233 0.11 3.62 -20.42
C LEU A 233 -1.05 4.62 -20.44
N TYR A 234 -1.31 5.22 -19.29
CA TYR A 234 -2.42 6.15 -19.09
C TYR A 234 -1.93 7.45 -18.47
N ALA A 235 -2.54 8.57 -18.87
CA ALA A 235 -2.39 9.86 -18.21
C ALA A 235 -3.50 10.02 -17.17
N LEU A 236 -3.15 10.57 -16.00
CA LEU A 236 -4.02 10.73 -14.86
C LEU A 236 -4.18 12.22 -14.52
N SER A 237 -5.41 12.62 -14.20
CA SER A 237 -5.68 13.85 -13.47
C SER A 237 -6.73 13.59 -12.39
N PHE A 238 -6.53 14.13 -11.21
CA PHE A 238 -7.37 13.91 -10.03
C PHE A 238 -7.79 15.25 -9.44
N ASP A 239 -9.07 15.34 -9.08
CA ASP A 239 -9.65 16.46 -8.34
C ASP A 239 -10.53 15.91 -7.22
N GLY A 240 -10.37 16.42 -6.00
CA GLY A 240 -11.06 15.91 -4.82
C GLY A 240 -10.97 16.86 -3.62
N ARG A 241 -11.30 16.33 -2.45
CA ARG A 241 -11.25 17.04 -1.17
C ARG A 241 -11.06 16.08 0.00
N TRP A 242 -10.41 16.58 1.03
CA TRP A 242 -10.33 15.94 2.35
C TRP A 242 -11.62 16.14 3.13
N ASP A 243 -11.79 15.35 4.18
CA ASP A 243 -12.98 15.43 5.02
C ASP A 243 -13.11 16.75 5.79
N ASP A 244 -12.00 17.46 6.02
CA ASP A 244 -11.93 18.81 6.57
C ASP A 244 -12.34 19.92 5.57
N GLY A 245 -12.67 19.54 4.33
CA GLY A 245 -13.08 20.44 3.25
C GLY A 245 -11.94 21.03 2.42
N SER A 246 -10.68 20.79 2.79
CA SER A 246 -9.54 21.25 1.99
C SER A 246 -9.49 20.54 0.64
N ALA A 247 -9.18 21.30 -0.42
CA ALA A 247 -9.09 20.79 -1.78
C ALA A 247 -7.87 19.87 -1.94
N MET A 248 -7.99 18.91 -2.86
CA MET A 248 -6.94 17.95 -3.19
C MET A 248 -6.88 17.79 -4.71
N SER A 249 -5.70 17.89 -5.31
CA SER A 249 -5.55 17.78 -6.77
C SER A 249 -4.27 17.06 -7.15
N GLY A 250 -4.25 16.40 -8.30
CA GLY A 250 -3.05 15.70 -8.74
C GLY A 250 -3.01 15.35 -10.21
N LYS A 251 -1.81 15.08 -10.72
CA LYS A 251 -1.57 14.65 -12.10
C LYS A 251 -0.43 13.64 -12.15
N GLY A 252 -0.49 12.72 -13.11
CA GLY A 252 0.52 11.68 -13.24
C GLY A 252 0.29 10.74 -14.40
N GLN A 253 0.89 9.57 -14.30
CA GLN A 253 0.73 8.48 -15.25
C GLN A 253 0.55 7.16 -14.51
N ALA A 254 -0.11 6.21 -15.16
CA ALA A 254 -0.14 4.83 -14.70
C ALA A 254 0.18 3.86 -15.83
N LEU A 255 0.78 2.75 -15.45
CA LEU A 255 1.02 1.59 -16.29
C LEU A 255 0.23 0.41 -15.75
N LEU A 256 -0.49 -0.28 -16.64
CA LEU A 256 -1.20 -1.51 -16.32
C LEU A 256 -0.36 -2.72 -16.72
N TYR A 257 -0.02 -3.56 -15.75
CA TYR A 257 0.64 -4.84 -15.97
C TYR A 257 -0.37 -5.99 -15.91
N THR A 258 -0.17 -7.01 -16.74
CA THR A 258 -0.95 -8.26 -16.69
C THR A 258 -2.48 -8.05 -16.83
N GLY A 259 -2.92 -6.89 -17.31
CA GLY A 259 -4.34 -6.53 -17.46
C GLY A 259 -5.08 -6.14 -16.16
N TYR A 260 -4.40 -6.10 -15.00
CA TYR A 260 -5.02 -5.65 -13.74
C TYR A 260 -4.10 -4.95 -12.73
N GLU A 261 -2.79 -5.21 -12.75
CA GLU A 261 -1.84 -4.63 -11.81
C GLU A 261 -1.54 -3.18 -12.19
N TRP A 262 -2.21 -2.25 -11.53
CA TRP A 262 -2.07 -0.82 -11.75
C TRP A 262 -0.89 -0.26 -10.95
N ARG A 263 0.03 0.42 -11.64
CA ARG A 263 1.13 1.15 -11.01
C ARG A 263 1.10 2.60 -11.49
N GLY A 264 0.70 3.50 -10.58
CA GLY A 264 0.66 4.93 -10.82
C GLY A 264 1.86 5.65 -10.20
N ASP A 265 2.32 6.71 -10.87
CA ASP A 265 3.22 7.72 -10.34
C ASP A 265 2.59 9.08 -10.61
N LEU A 266 2.30 9.83 -9.55
CA LEU A 266 1.58 11.09 -9.63
C LEU A 266 2.10 12.10 -8.60
N VAL A 267 1.86 13.37 -8.87
CA VAL A 267 2.10 14.45 -7.92
C VAL A 267 0.73 14.93 -7.44
N VAL A 268 0.50 14.83 -6.12
CA VAL A 268 -0.73 15.29 -5.45
C VAL A 268 -0.36 16.47 -4.57
N ASP A 269 -0.92 17.65 -4.84
CA ASP A 269 -0.64 18.90 -4.11
C ASP A 269 0.87 19.15 -3.90
N GLY A 270 1.65 18.96 -4.98
CA GLY A 270 3.11 19.13 -4.98
C GLY A 270 3.90 17.93 -4.43
N THR A 271 3.23 16.89 -3.96
CA THR A 271 3.85 15.74 -3.28
C THR A 271 3.89 14.49 -4.17
N PRO A 272 5.07 13.90 -4.44
CA PRO A 272 5.18 12.68 -5.24
C PRO A 272 4.61 11.44 -4.53
N MET A 273 3.69 10.77 -5.19
CA MET A 273 2.96 9.60 -4.70
C MET A 273 3.08 8.43 -5.70
N ARG A 274 3.06 7.22 -5.19
CA ARG A 274 2.85 5.98 -5.96
C ARG A 274 1.46 5.44 -5.71
N GLN A 275 0.87 4.82 -6.72
CA GLN A 275 -0.35 4.01 -6.59
C GLN A 275 -0.01 2.55 -6.88
N VAL A 276 -0.47 1.66 -6.02
CA VAL A 276 -0.43 0.21 -6.22
C VAL A 276 -1.84 -0.30 -6.04
N PHE A 277 -2.54 -0.53 -7.15
CA PHE A 277 -3.93 -0.99 -7.16
C PHE A 277 -4.08 -2.29 -7.96
N ALA A 278 -5.14 -3.05 -7.66
CA ALA A 278 -5.69 -4.08 -8.53
C ALA A 278 -6.94 -3.54 -9.22
N LEU A 279 -7.05 -3.78 -10.53
CA LEU A 279 -8.22 -3.49 -11.35
C LEU A 279 -9.08 -4.75 -11.54
N GLU A 280 -10.30 -4.75 -11.01
CA GLU A 280 -11.24 -5.85 -11.19
C GLU A 280 -12.65 -5.31 -11.39
N ASP A 281 -13.27 -5.65 -12.52
CA ASP A 281 -14.69 -5.38 -12.83
C ASP A 281 -15.08 -3.91 -12.63
N GLY A 282 -14.25 -3.01 -13.18
CA GLY A 282 -14.47 -1.56 -13.10
C GLY A 282 -14.21 -0.97 -11.71
N VAL A 283 -13.43 -1.66 -10.87
CA VAL A 283 -12.99 -1.18 -9.56
C VAL A 283 -11.47 -1.22 -9.45
N LEU A 284 -10.88 -0.13 -8.96
CA LEU A 284 -9.51 -0.09 -8.50
C LEU A 284 -9.50 -0.16 -6.97
N ARG A 285 -8.69 -1.07 -6.40
CA ARG A 285 -8.47 -1.18 -4.95
C ARG A 285 -7.00 -1.32 -4.63
N GLY A 286 -6.54 -0.64 -3.58
CA GLY A 286 -5.20 -0.84 -3.03
C GLY A 286 -4.73 0.40 -2.27
N ARG A 287 -3.48 0.80 -2.48
CA ARG A 287 -2.85 1.86 -1.68
C ARG A 287 -2.15 2.93 -2.51
N MET A 288 -2.28 4.17 -2.07
CA MET A 288 -1.52 5.32 -2.59
C MET A 288 -0.61 5.86 -1.49
N PHE A 289 0.68 6.03 -1.74
CA PHE A 289 1.65 6.41 -0.69
C PHE A 289 2.78 7.27 -1.22
N LEU A 290 3.47 8.00 -0.34
CA LEU A 290 4.60 8.83 -0.73
C LEU A 290 5.69 8.00 -1.38
N ARG A 291 6.23 8.48 -2.50
CA ARG A 291 7.23 7.74 -3.27
C ARG A 291 8.45 7.32 -2.45
N ASP A 292 8.85 8.19 -1.52
CA ASP A 292 10.08 8.08 -0.75
C ASP A 292 9.85 7.73 0.73
N GLN A 293 8.59 7.60 1.17
CA GLN A 293 8.16 7.28 2.56
C GLN A 293 6.89 6.42 2.53
N ASP A 294 7.05 5.12 2.36
CA ASP A 294 5.92 4.23 2.08
C ASP A 294 4.97 4.01 3.26
N GLU A 295 5.37 4.35 4.48
CA GLU A 295 4.52 4.39 5.67
C GLU A 295 3.45 5.49 5.60
N ILE A 296 3.70 6.55 4.83
CA ILE A 296 2.76 7.67 4.65
C ILE A 296 1.92 7.40 3.41
N GLY A 297 0.70 6.94 3.62
CA GLY A 297 -0.19 6.60 2.53
C GLY A 297 -1.63 6.38 2.96
N ALA A 298 -2.47 6.18 1.94
CA ALA A 298 -3.90 6.04 2.07
C ALA A 298 -4.40 4.78 1.38
N ASP A 299 -5.38 4.15 2.00
CA ASP A 299 -6.19 3.11 1.37
C ASP A 299 -7.13 3.78 0.39
N VAL A 300 -7.26 3.21 -0.81
CA VAL A 300 -8.05 3.79 -1.89
C VAL A 300 -8.92 2.73 -2.54
N VAL A 301 -10.19 3.10 -2.73
CA VAL A 301 -11.11 2.41 -3.62
C VAL A 301 -11.63 3.40 -4.65
N ALA A 302 -11.68 2.98 -5.91
CA ALA A 302 -12.25 3.78 -6.99
C ALA A 302 -13.14 2.93 -7.90
N SER A 303 -14.21 3.51 -8.43
CA SER A 303 -15.16 2.87 -9.33
C SER A 303 -15.30 3.66 -10.62
N LEU A 304 -15.21 2.97 -11.75
CA LEU A 304 -15.37 3.54 -13.07
C LEU A 304 -16.82 4.01 -13.28
N GLN A 305 -16.98 5.25 -13.72
CA GLN A 305 -18.27 5.81 -14.11
C GLN A 305 -18.70 5.26 -15.47
N GLN A 306 -19.46 4.17 -15.46
CA GLN A 306 -20.03 3.58 -16.66
C GLN A 306 -21.37 2.86 -16.38
N PRO A 307 -22.23 2.69 -17.40
CA PRO A 307 -23.44 1.88 -17.28
C PRO A 307 -23.13 0.46 -16.76
N GLY A 308 -23.98 -0.06 -15.88
CA GLY A 308 -23.79 -1.39 -15.27
C GLY A 308 -22.75 -1.44 -14.14
N ASN A 309 -22.14 -0.30 -13.79
CA ASN A 309 -21.16 -0.21 -12.70
C ASN A 309 -21.61 0.70 -11.54
N SER A 310 -22.92 0.73 -11.24
CA SER A 310 -23.46 1.57 -10.17
C SER A 310 -23.16 0.99 -8.79
N ARG A 311 -22.53 1.77 -7.89
CA ARG A 311 -22.18 1.33 -6.53
C ARG A 311 -21.92 2.49 -5.60
N VAL A 312 -22.19 2.29 -4.31
CA VAL A 312 -21.76 3.17 -3.23
C VAL A 312 -20.40 2.67 -2.76
N LEU A 313 -19.38 3.52 -2.83
CA LEU A 313 -18.02 3.21 -2.39
C LEU A 313 -17.81 3.48 -0.90
N ALA A 314 -18.29 4.63 -0.43
CA ALA A 314 -18.07 5.08 0.94
C ALA A 314 -19.12 6.12 1.36
N VAL A 315 -19.26 6.28 2.67
CA VAL A 315 -20.01 7.36 3.31
C VAL A 315 -19.03 8.13 4.20
N HIS A 316 -19.00 9.46 4.07
CA HIS A 316 -18.13 10.34 4.86
C HIS A 316 -18.96 11.33 5.69
N PRO A 317 -18.78 11.38 7.02
CA PRO A 317 -18.17 10.32 7.84
C PRO A 317 -18.97 9.01 7.74
N ALA A 318 -18.31 7.88 8.03
CA ALA A 318 -18.96 6.55 8.02
C ALA A 318 -19.79 6.28 9.28
N HIS A 319 -19.99 7.29 10.14
CA HIS A 319 -20.78 7.20 11.35
C HIS A 319 -21.61 8.45 11.60
N LEU A 320 -22.70 8.29 12.36
CA LEU A 320 -23.59 9.35 12.81
C LEU A 320 -23.98 9.10 14.27
N LYS A 321 -23.77 10.10 15.14
CA LYS A 321 -24.23 10.01 16.53
C LYS A 321 -25.74 10.19 16.59
N ALA A 322 -26.42 9.34 17.36
CA ALA A 322 -27.85 9.44 17.61
C ALA A 322 -28.21 10.77 18.28
N GLY A 323 -29.38 11.31 17.95
CA GLY A 323 -29.84 12.63 18.41
C GLY A 323 -29.12 13.82 17.76
N MET A 324 -28.25 13.59 16.77
CA MET A 324 -27.48 14.65 16.12
C MET A 324 -27.79 14.76 14.64
N ALA A 325 -27.73 16.01 14.15
CA ALA A 325 -27.73 16.33 12.73
C ALA A 325 -26.30 16.48 12.20
N ALA A 326 -26.05 15.97 10.99
CA ALA A 326 -24.74 16.07 10.34
C ALA A 326 -24.86 16.13 8.81
N GLU A 327 -23.77 16.54 8.16
CA GLU A 327 -23.61 16.37 6.72
C GLU A 327 -23.01 14.98 6.43
N LEU A 328 -23.61 14.25 5.49
CA LEU A 328 -23.09 13.00 4.95
C LEU A 328 -22.78 13.15 3.47
N ARG A 329 -21.61 12.68 3.04
CA ARG A 329 -21.24 12.52 1.64
C ARG A 329 -21.24 11.06 1.25
N ILE A 330 -22.15 10.69 0.36
CA ILE A 330 -22.21 9.36 -0.25
C ILE A 330 -21.41 9.42 -1.54
N VAL A 331 -20.30 8.68 -1.59
CA VAL A 331 -19.36 8.65 -2.72
C VAL A 331 -19.55 7.35 -3.48
N GLY A 332 -19.56 7.39 -4.81
CA GLY A 332 -19.79 6.19 -5.61
C GLY A 332 -19.81 6.43 -7.12
N SER A 333 -20.30 5.45 -7.87
CA SER A 333 -20.53 5.56 -9.31
C SER A 333 -21.98 5.29 -9.65
N GLY A 334 -22.49 5.98 -10.67
CA GLY A 334 -23.88 5.84 -11.11
C GLY A 334 -24.92 6.14 -10.02
N LEU A 335 -24.65 7.10 -9.13
CA LEU A 335 -25.53 7.47 -8.01
C LEU A 335 -26.80 8.19 -8.50
N GLN A 336 -27.78 7.43 -8.99
CA GLN A 336 -29.05 7.92 -9.52
C GLN A 336 -30.22 7.30 -8.75
N GLY A 337 -31.34 8.00 -8.67
CA GLY A 337 -32.55 7.54 -7.95
C GLY A 337 -32.66 8.07 -6.52
N GLU A 338 -33.56 7.47 -5.75
CA GLU A 338 -33.79 7.85 -4.35
C GLU A 338 -32.67 7.38 -3.43
N VAL A 339 -32.41 8.15 -2.37
CA VAL A 339 -31.46 7.74 -1.32
C VAL A 339 -32.23 6.94 -0.29
N SER A 340 -31.78 5.71 -0.01
CA SER A 340 -32.23 4.95 1.15
C SER A 340 -31.28 5.23 2.31
N LEU A 341 -31.79 5.88 3.35
CA LEU A 341 -31.08 6.14 4.60
C LEU A 341 -31.41 5.07 5.64
N PRO A 342 -30.53 4.85 6.64
CA PRO A 342 -30.78 3.89 7.70
C PRO A 342 -32.07 4.16 8.49
N PRO A 343 -32.69 3.13 9.11
CA PRO A 343 -33.78 3.31 10.04
C PRO A 343 -33.45 4.35 11.13
N GLY A 344 -34.39 5.26 11.39
CA GLY A 344 -34.21 6.35 12.36
C GLY A 344 -33.34 7.52 11.86
N VAL A 345 -32.83 7.48 10.62
CA VAL A 345 -32.10 8.61 10.01
C VAL A 345 -33.00 9.33 9.02
N ARG A 346 -33.30 10.59 9.31
CA ARG A 346 -34.17 11.46 8.51
C ARG A 346 -33.35 12.38 7.62
N LEU A 347 -33.73 12.48 6.35
CA LEU A 347 -33.21 13.49 5.44
C LEU A 347 -33.76 14.87 5.82
N LEU A 348 -32.88 15.83 6.05
CA LEU A 348 -33.25 17.23 6.26
C LEU A 348 -33.16 18.02 4.95
N GLU A 349 -32.06 17.85 4.22
CA GLU A 349 -31.77 18.62 3.02
C GLU A 349 -30.84 17.85 2.07
N THR A 350 -31.06 17.97 0.75
CA THR A 350 -30.08 17.55 -0.25
C THR A 350 -29.25 18.76 -0.69
N ILE A 351 -27.99 18.80 -0.25
CA ILE A 351 -27.08 19.94 -0.49
C ILE A 351 -26.52 19.89 -1.91
N ARG A 352 -26.08 18.70 -2.34
CA ARG A 352 -25.48 18.50 -3.67
C ARG A 352 -25.76 17.10 -4.18
N ARG A 353 -25.91 16.95 -5.49
CA ARG A 353 -26.08 15.65 -6.14
C ARG A 353 -25.37 15.60 -7.49
N SER A 354 -24.72 14.46 -7.74
CA SER A 354 -24.07 14.11 -9.00
C SER A 354 -24.00 12.58 -9.11
N ASN A 355 -23.57 12.05 -10.26
CA ASN A 355 -23.35 10.60 -10.42
C ASN A 355 -22.17 10.06 -9.57
N ALA A 356 -21.28 10.94 -9.10
CA ALA A 356 -20.09 10.57 -8.32
C ALA A 356 -20.26 10.75 -6.81
N GLU A 357 -21.12 11.69 -6.42
CA GLU A 357 -21.29 12.10 -5.03
C GLU A 357 -22.68 12.68 -4.78
N VAL A 358 -23.28 12.31 -3.65
CA VAL A 358 -24.49 12.91 -3.08
C VAL A 358 -24.19 13.42 -1.69
N VAL A 359 -24.46 14.70 -1.42
CA VAL A 359 -24.23 15.37 -0.14
C VAL A 359 -25.57 15.72 0.48
N LEU A 360 -25.78 15.26 1.71
CA LEU A 360 -27.05 15.33 2.43
C LEU A 360 -26.83 15.92 3.81
N ARG A 361 -27.77 16.74 4.28
CA ARG A 361 -27.93 17.02 5.70
C ARG A 361 -28.95 16.04 6.25
N VAL A 362 -28.59 15.28 7.27
CA VAL A 362 -29.46 14.27 7.90
C VAL A 362 -29.49 14.46 9.41
N GLU A 363 -30.44 13.81 10.07
CA GLU A 363 -30.57 13.75 11.52
C GLU A 363 -30.92 12.34 11.97
N ALA A 364 -30.20 11.82 12.95
CA ALA A 364 -30.51 10.53 13.59
C ALA A 364 -31.43 10.74 14.79
N ALA A 365 -32.46 9.90 14.92
CA ALA A 365 -33.28 9.81 16.12
C ALA A 365 -32.44 9.34 17.32
N ASP A 366 -32.91 9.64 18.54
CA ASP A 366 -32.21 9.32 19.79
C ASP A 366 -32.06 7.80 20.02
N ASP A 367 -32.93 6.99 19.44
CA ASP A 367 -32.97 5.52 19.54
C ASP A 367 -32.34 4.80 18.33
N ALA A 368 -31.88 5.54 17.31
CA ALA A 368 -31.31 4.95 16.10
C ALA A 368 -29.92 4.32 16.37
N ARG A 369 -29.75 3.03 16.07
CA ARG A 369 -28.51 2.28 16.34
C ARG A 369 -28.16 1.28 15.24
N GLY A 370 -26.88 0.92 15.16
CA GLY A 370 -26.37 -0.20 14.36
C GLY A 370 -25.70 0.23 13.05
N VAL A 371 -25.18 -0.75 12.32
CA VAL A 371 -24.53 -0.56 11.01
C VAL A 371 -25.51 -0.90 9.91
N HIS A 372 -25.78 0.08 9.05
CA HIS A 372 -26.80 -0.04 8.02
C HIS A 372 -26.22 0.23 6.64
N GLN A 373 -26.73 -0.48 5.63
CA GLN A 373 -26.36 -0.18 4.25
C GLN A 373 -26.96 1.15 3.80
N VAL A 374 -26.18 1.91 3.04
CA VAL A 374 -26.63 3.11 2.34
C VAL A 374 -26.75 2.80 0.86
N ALA A 375 -27.85 3.27 0.26
CA ALA A 375 -28.17 3.01 -1.13
C ALA A 375 -28.61 4.27 -1.87
N VAL A 376 -28.32 4.32 -3.17
CA VAL A 376 -28.83 5.36 -4.09
C VAL A 376 -29.37 4.67 -5.35
N GLY A 377 -30.68 4.59 -5.49
CA GLY A 377 -31.35 3.81 -6.55
C GLY A 377 -30.95 2.34 -6.52
N GLU A 378 -30.15 1.88 -7.49
CA GLU A 378 -29.58 0.53 -7.58
C GLU A 378 -28.16 0.42 -6.99
N ALA A 379 -27.50 1.55 -6.71
CA ALA A 379 -26.16 1.56 -6.14
C ALA A 379 -26.18 1.06 -4.68
N ARG A 380 -25.32 0.10 -4.34
CA ARG A 380 -25.13 -0.48 -2.99
C ARG A 380 -23.63 -0.57 -2.67
N GLY A 381 -23.28 -0.84 -1.40
CA GLY A 381 -21.92 -1.21 -0.99
C GLY A 381 -21.36 -0.45 0.20
N GLY A 382 -21.79 0.79 0.41
CA GLY A 382 -21.40 1.60 1.57
C GLY A 382 -22.30 1.35 2.77
N THR A 383 -21.78 1.62 3.97
CA THR A 383 -22.50 1.54 5.23
C THR A 383 -22.37 2.82 6.05
N LEU A 384 -23.33 3.03 6.95
CA LEU A 384 -23.30 4.08 7.96
C LEU A 384 -23.55 3.43 9.33
N ALA A 385 -22.65 3.67 10.28
CA ALA A 385 -22.83 3.28 11.68
C ALA A 385 -23.58 4.38 12.44
N VAL A 386 -24.74 4.07 13.01
CA VAL A 386 -25.47 4.98 13.91
C VAL A 386 -25.26 4.52 15.35
N TYR A 387 -24.82 5.42 16.23
CA TYR A 387 -24.40 5.06 17.59
C TYR A 387 -24.80 6.12 18.61
N ASP A 388 -25.04 5.75 19.87
CA ASP A 388 -25.15 6.74 20.97
C ASP A 388 -23.81 7.05 21.61
N SER A 389 -23.06 6.00 21.90
CA SER A 389 -21.91 5.99 22.78
C SER A 389 -20.85 5.06 22.23
N ILE A 390 -19.62 5.40 22.55
CA ILE A 390 -18.43 4.61 22.32
C ILE A 390 -18.22 3.80 23.60
N ALA A 391 -18.10 2.49 23.45
CA ALA A 391 -17.83 1.56 24.54
C ALA A 391 -16.34 1.20 24.63
N ALA A 392 -15.63 1.21 23.50
CA ALA A 392 -14.19 0.96 23.46
C ALA A 392 -13.49 1.73 22.35
N VAL A 393 -12.19 1.95 22.55
CA VAL A 393 -11.27 2.55 21.58
C VAL A 393 -10.10 1.59 21.36
N LYS A 394 -9.82 1.28 20.09
CA LYS A 394 -8.65 0.49 19.67
C LYS A 394 -7.69 1.39 18.91
N VAL A 395 -6.40 1.31 19.22
CA VAL A 395 -5.35 1.97 18.45
C VAL A 395 -5.04 1.12 17.21
N MET A 396 -5.10 1.74 16.03
CA MET A 396 -4.86 1.07 14.76
C MET A 396 -3.65 1.70 14.04
N PRO A 397 -2.63 0.92 13.65
CA PRO A 397 -2.45 -0.49 13.97
C PRO A 397 -2.14 -0.70 15.47
N ALA A 398 -2.50 -1.87 16.00
CA ALA A 398 -2.21 -2.22 17.40
C ALA A 398 -0.70 -2.34 17.69
N PHE A 399 0.08 -2.70 16.66
CA PHE A 399 1.54 -2.76 16.71
C PHE A 399 2.12 -2.11 15.45
N ALA A 400 3.13 -1.25 15.63
CA ALA A 400 3.87 -0.62 14.53
C ALA A 400 5.38 -0.59 14.79
N VAL A 401 6.15 -0.52 13.72
CA VAL A 401 7.59 -0.27 13.76
C VAL A 401 7.88 1.10 13.15
N ALA A 402 8.36 2.03 13.96
CA ALA A 402 9.02 3.24 13.48
C ALA A 402 10.53 2.97 13.32
N ARG A 403 11.24 3.76 12.50
CA ARG A 403 12.69 3.62 12.37
C ARG A 403 13.40 4.95 12.41
N ILE A 404 14.45 5.03 13.23
CA ILE A 404 15.35 6.18 13.23
C ILE A 404 15.98 6.36 11.85
N GLY A 405 16.31 7.61 11.52
CA GLY A 405 16.88 8.00 10.24
C GLY A 405 17.39 9.43 10.28
N GLY A 406 17.77 9.99 9.13
CA GLY A 406 18.32 11.35 9.06
C GLY A 406 19.71 11.46 9.69
N ASN A 407 20.04 12.62 10.25
CA ASN A 407 21.31 12.88 10.94
C ASN A 407 22.57 12.46 10.12
N GLY A 408 22.59 12.83 8.84
CA GLY A 408 23.67 12.50 7.91
C GLY A 408 23.67 11.06 7.37
N THR A 409 22.73 10.21 7.81
CA THR A 409 22.56 8.86 7.24
C THR A 409 21.80 8.91 5.90
N PRO A 410 22.01 7.94 4.99
CA PRO A 410 21.34 7.92 3.68
C PRO A 410 19.87 7.48 3.77
N THR A 411 19.38 7.08 4.94
CA THR A 411 18.02 6.61 5.17
C THR A 411 17.20 7.69 5.86
N ALA A 412 16.02 8.00 5.32
CA ALA A 412 15.05 8.85 6.01
C ALA A 412 14.51 8.17 7.27
N LYS A 413 13.90 8.97 8.15
CA LYS A 413 13.09 8.46 9.25
C LYS A 413 11.89 7.71 8.68
N VAL A 414 11.46 6.66 9.38
CA VAL A 414 10.21 5.94 9.08
C VAL A 414 9.24 6.20 10.21
N GLU A 415 8.16 6.91 9.93
CA GLU A 415 7.13 7.26 10.91
C GLU A 415 6.28 6.05 11.31
N ALA A 416 5.61 6.16 12.46
CA ALA A 416 4.46 5.32 12.79
C ALA A 416 3.22 6.21 12.89
N ARG A 417 2.11 5.78 12.29
CA ARG A 417 0.89 6.58 12.16
C ARG A 417 -0.29 5.77 12.68
N PHE A 418 -1.11 6.41 13.49
CA PHE A 418 -2.18 5.73 14.21
C PHE A 418 -3.53 6.41 13.98
N ASP A 419 -4.59 5.60 14.00
CA ASP A 419 -5.98 6.04 14.07
C ASP A 419 -6.65 5.45 15.32
N ALA A 420 -7.59 6.18 15.91
CA ALA A 420 -8.38 5.72 17.05
C ALA A 420 -9.71 5.15 16.53
N GLU A 421 -9.86 3.84 16.58
CA GLU A 421 -11.06 3.13 16.12
C GLU A 421 -12.04 2.95 17.27
N ALA A 422 -13.22 3.57 17.14
CA ALA A 422 -14.30 3.50 18.11
C ALA A 422 -15.23 2.30 17.83
N TRP A 423 -15.65 1.66 18.92
CA TRP A 423 -16.56 0.51 18.93
C TRP A 423 -17.73 0.76 19.88
N ALA A 424 -18.93 0.35 19.46
CA ALA A 424 -20.14 0.31 20.29
C ALA A 424 -20.37 -1.13 20.78
N ALA A 425 -20.96 -1.26 21.98
CA ALA A 425 -21.22 -2.53 22.65
C ALA A 425 -22.52 -3.25 22.22
N GLY A 426 -23.09 -2.85 21.08
CA GLY A 426 -24.36 -3.43 20.59
C GLY A 426 -25.56 -3.26 21.53
N PRO A 427 -26.70 -3.89 21.21
CA PRO A 427 -27.90 -3.91 22.05
C PRO A 427 -27.73 -4.55 23.44
N ASP A 428 -26.78 -5.46 23.63
CA ASP A 428 -26.59 -6.14 24.93
C ASP A 428 -25.82 -5.29 25.96
N GLY A 429 -25.17 -4.22 25.49
CA GLY A 429 -24.45 -3.23 26.30
C GLY A 429 -23.11 -3.72 26.85
N LYS A 430 -22.55 -4.82 26.35
CA LYS A 430 -21.29 -5.41 26.81
C LYS A 430 -20.26 -5.42 25.69
N ILE A 431 -19.07 -4.89 25.97
CA ILE A 431 -17.96 -4.99 25.01
C ILE A 431 -17.39 -6.41 24.97
N GLY A 432 -16.99 -6.86 23.77
CA GLY A 432 -16.37 -8.16 23.52
C GLY A 432 -17.36 -9.26 23.14
N THR A 433 -18.57 -8.90 22.75
CA THR A 433 -19.65 -9.79 22.32
C THR A 433 -19.85 -9.73 20.80
N GLU A 434 -20.70 -10.61 20.26
CA GLU A 434 -20.93 -10.71 18.81
C GLU A 434 -21.72 -9.53 18.23
N ASP A 435 -22.43 -8.77 19.06
CA ASP A 435 -23.22 -7.60 18.64
C ASP A 435 -22.45 -6.28 18.73
N ASP A 436 -21.20 -6.32 19.18
CA ASP A 436 -20.25 -5.21 19.04
C ASP A 436 -20.19 -4.76 17.57
N PHE A 437 -20.23 -3.44 17.36
CA PHE A 437 -20.06 -2.91 16.01
C PHE A 437 -19.08 -1.76 15.96
N ARG A 438 -18.30 -1.75 14.87
CA ARG A 438 -17.35 -0.69 14.56
C ARG A 438 -18.12 0.59 14.21
N ILE A 439 -17.84 1.66 14.93
CA ILE A 439 -18.33 3.01 14.64
C ILE A 439 -17.47 3.60 13.52
N GLY A 440 -16.14 3.59 13.71
CA GLY A 440 -15.19 4.14 12.75
C GLY A 440 -14.04 4.86 13.43
N PHE A 441 -13.25 5.59 12.65
CA PHE A 441 -12.18 6.41 13.20
C PHE A 441 -12.75 7.71 13.76
N VAL A 442 -12.33 8.06 14.98
CA VAL A 442 -12.77 9.26 15.68
C VAL A 442 -11.55 10.09 16.12
N PRO A 443 -11.70 11.41 16.29
CA PRO A 443 -10.63 12.25 16.84
C PRO A 443 -10.20 11.77 18.24
N ALA A 444 -8.90 11.79 18.50
CA ALA A 444 -8.32 11.43 19.79
C ALA A 444 -7.15 12.37 20.13
N ASN A 445 -6.83 12.47 21.42
CA ASN A 445 -5.59 13.05 21.90
C ASN A 445 -4.55 11.93 22.05
N TRP A 446 -3.37 12.13 21.48
CA TRP A 446 -2.33 11.10 21.38
C TRP A 446 -1.15 11.37 22.31
N SER A 447 -0.61 10.30 22.88
CA SER A 447 0.62 10.36 23.67
C SER A 447 1.38 9.03 23.62
N VAL A 448 2.59 9.03 24.17
CA VAL A 448 3.40 7.83 24.36
C VAL A 448 3.79 7.68 25.82
N GLU A 449 3.77 6.45 26.30
CA GLU A 449 4.23 6.03 27.62
C GLU A 449 5.34 4.96 27.45
N PRO A 450 6.20 4.74 28.45
CA PRO A 450 7.11 3.60 28.44
C PRO A 450 6.31 2.30 28.37
N PHE A 451 6.69 1.36 27.52
CA PHE A 451 5.96 0.08 27.40
C PHE A 451 6.17 -0.83 28.62
N ASP A 452 7.39 -0.83 29.17
CA ASP A 452 7.81 -1.70 30.27
C ASP A 452 8.86 -1.01 31.17
N GLU A 453 9.30 -1.69 32.23
CA GLU A 453 10.30 -1.19 33.17
C GLU A 453 11.67 -0.91 32.52
N VAL A 454 12.00 -1.61 31.42
CA VAL A 454 13.24 -1.39 30.67
C VAL A 454 13.15 -0.05 29.94
N ALA A 455 12.03 0.24 29.29
CA ALA A 455 11.77 1.51 28.63
C ALA A 455 11.77 2.69 29.62
N VAL A 456 11.30 2.49 30.86
CA VAL A 456 11.42 3.49 31.94
C VAL A 456 12.90 3.73 32.27
N ARG A 457 13.65 2.67 32.55
CA ARG A 457 15.07 2.74 32.95
C ARG A 457 15.94 3.41 31.89
N ASP A 458 15.70 3.10 30.62
CA ASP A 458 16.51 3.59 29.50
C ASP A 458 15.96 4.91 28.90
N GLU A 459 14.95 5.51 29.55
CA GLU A 459 14.28 6.77 29.20
C GLU A 459 13.76 6.80 27.74
N ASP A 460 13.16 5.71 27.27
CA ASP A 460 12.78 5.57 25.86
C ASP A 460 11.84 6.69 25.38
N VAL A 461 10.86 7.11 26.18
CA VAL A 461 9.93 8.21 25.84
C VAL A 461 10.66 9.52 25.54
N LYS A 462 11.80 9.77 26.21
CA LYS A 462 12.57 11.00 26.05
C LYS A 462 13.42 11.01 24.77
N PHE A 463 13.87 9.84 24.32
CA PHE A 463 14.86 9.75 23.24
C PHE A 463 14.32 9.17 21.94
N ALA A 464 13.34 8.28 21.99
CA ALA A 464 12.94 7.47 20.84
C ALA A 464 12.19 8.26 19.76
N GLY A 465 11.55 9.38 20.11
CA GLY A 465 10.83 10.23 19.16
C GLY A 465 9.76 11.09 19.82
N LEU A 466 8.90 11.69 19.00
CA LEU A 466 7.82 12.56 19.43
C LEU A 466 6.50 12.11 18.82
N MET A 467 5.45 12.03 19.65
CA MET A 467 4.07 11.83 19.21
C MET A 467 3.40 13.18 19.01
N ASP A 468 2.85 13.43 17.82
CA ASP A 468 1.97 14.55 17.59
C ASP A 468 0.60 14.29 18.22
N ALA A 469 0.23 15.12 19.20
CA ALA A 469 -0.94 14.90 20.04
C ALA A 469 -2.29 14.99 19.30
N ALA A 470 -2.34 15.68 18.15
CA ALA A 470 -3.58 15.90 17.40
C ALA A 470 -3.78 14.86 16.28
N SER A 471 -2.69 14.46 15.62
CA SER A 471 -2.74 13.59 14.43
C SER A 471 -2.43 12.13 14.72
N GLY A 472 -1.79 11.79 15.84
CA GLY A 472 -1.35 10.41 16.09
C GLY A 472 -0.19 9.99 15.19
N VAL A 473 0.61 10.94 14.70
CA VAL A 473 1.85 10.68 13.96
C VAL A 473 3.03 10.69 14.92
N PHE A 474 3.72 9.56 15.01
CA PHE A 474 4.96 9.42 15.75
C PHE A 474 6.17 9.58 14.83
N VAL A 475 6.98 10.60 15.08
CA VAL A 475 8.23 10.87 14.36
C VAL A 475 9.41 10.39 15.20
N PRO A 476 10.21 9.42 14.72
CA PRO A 476 11.31 8.87 15.51
C PRO A 476 12.48 9.85 15.66
N GLY A 477 13.34 9.56 16.62
CA GLY A 477 14.59 10.27 16.86
C GLY A 477 15.61 10.10 15.73
N ASP A 478 16.72 10.80 15.88
CA ASP A 478 17.81 10.78 14.90
C ASP A 478 18.58 9.46 14.92
N ALA A 479 19.08 9.05 13.75
CA ALA A 479 19.93 7.87 13.63
C ALA A 479 21.35 8.07 14.21
N GLY A 480 22.03 6.96 14.47
CA GLY A 480 23.40 6.91 15.00
C GLY A 480 23.47 6.82 16.53
N PRO A 481 24.67 6.60 17.09
CA PRO A 481 24.90 6.57 18.53
C PRO A 481 24.51 7.91 19.18
N ASN A 482 23.80 7.88 20.30
CA ASN A 482 23.46 9.09 21.05
C ASN A 482 24.25 9.13 22.38
N PRO A 483 25.28 9.99 22.53
CA PRO A 483 26.09 10.09 23.75
C PRO A 483 25.31 10.43 25.03
N ALA A 484 24.10 11.00 24.91
CA ALA A 484 23.23 11.28 26.05
C ALA A 484 22.51 10.03 26.58
N ARG A 485 22.51 8.93 25.84
CA ARG A 485 21.93 7.65 26.27
C ARG A 485 22.98 6.77 26.92
N ARG A 486 22.51 5.90 27.82
CA ARG A 486 23.33 4.81 28.38
C ARG A 486 23.96 4.00 27.25
N MET A 487 25.25 3.69 27.38
CA MET A 487 26.06 2.97 26.39
C MET A 487 26.15 3.65 25.01
N SER A 488 25.84 4.96 24.93
CA SER A 488 25.72 5.67 23.66
C SER A 488 24.76 4.99 22.69
N ALA A 489 23.73 4.31 23.21
CA ALA A 489 22.74 3.62 22.40
C ALA A 489 22.04 4.61 21.46
N SER A 490 21.58 4.12 20.30
CA SER A 490 20.79 4.92 19.36
C SER A 490 19.45 5.34 19.96
N ASN A 491 18.72 6.23 19.29
CA ASN A 491 17.38 6.67 19.67
C ASN A 491 16.26 5.62 19.37
N VAL A 492 16.53 4.36 19.69
CA VAL A 492 15.56 3.24 19.63
C VAL A 492 14.70 3.20 20.90
N GLY A 493 13.61 2.44 20.91
CA GLY A 493 12.83 2.29 22.13
C GLY A 493 11.60 1.41 21.99
N ASN A 494 11.02 1.04 23.13
CA ASN A 494 9.79 0.29 23.26
C ASN A 494 8.72 1.16 23.94
N LEU A 495 7.74 1.63 23.16
CA LEU A 495 6.75 2.59 23.63
C LEU A 495 5.34 2.04 23.52
N LYS A 496 4.52 2.41 24.50
CA LYS A 496 3.06 2.25 24.45
C LYS A 496 2.45 3.51 23.85
N VAL A 497 1.60 3.33 22.85
CA VAL A 497 0.84 4.40 22.20
C VAL A 497 -0.52 4.51 22.87
N VAL A 498 -0.93 5.73 23.21
CA VAL A 498 -2.18 5.98 23.94
C VAL A 498 -3.04 6.95 23.15
N ALA A 499 -4.27 6.53 22.86
CA ALA A 499 -5.32 7.36 22.30
C ALA A 499 -6.38 7.66 23.36
N GLU A 500 -6.64 8.94 23.64
CA GLU A 500 -7.74 9.37 24.50
C GLU A 500 -8.86 10.01 23.66
N VAL A 501 -10.03 9.39 23.64
CA VAL A 501 -11.23 9.88 22.94
C VAL A 501 -12.19 10.50 23.94
N ALA A 502 -12.62 11.73 23.69
CA ALA A 502 -13.59 12.43 24.53
C ALA A 502 -15.02 11.95 24.26
N GLN A 503 -15.76 11.63 25.32
CA GLN A 503 -17.19 11.31 25.29
C GLN A 503 -17.91 12.03 26.43
N GLY A 504 -18.48 13.20 26.14
CA GLY A 504 -19.05 14.05 27.19
C GLY A 504 -17.98 14.46 28.20
N ALA A 505 -18.17 14.10 29.48
CA ALA A 505 -17.18 14.33 30.53
C ALA A 505 -16.14 13.20 30.67
N GLU A 506 -16.36 12.06 30.01
CA GLU A 506 -15.48 10.89 30.09
C GLU A 506 -14.39 10.93 29.02
N ARG A 507 -13.28 10.23 29.31
CA ARG A 507 -12.21 9.96 28.34
C ARG A 507 -12.01 8.46 28.23
N LEU A 508 -12.28 7.94 27.04
CA LEU A 508 -12.04 6.55 26.72
C LEU A 508 -10.62 6.39 26.22
N ARG A 509 -9.92 5.37 26.72
CA ARG A 509 -8.50 5.17 26.46
C ARG A 509 -8.30 3.90 25.65
N GLY A 510 -7.63 4.03 24.50
CA GLY A 510 -7.13 2.92 23.70
C GLY A 510 -5.61 2.84 23.78
N GLU A 511 -5.06 1.63 23.72
CA GLU A 511 -3.63 1.38 23.75
C GLU A 511 -3.16 0.61 22.51
N GLY A 512 -1.95 0.90 22.08
CA GLY A 512 -1.19 0.15 21.08
C GLY A 512 0.29 0.15 21.44
N GLN A 513 1.14 -0.40 20.57
CA GLN A 513 2.58 -0.46 20.78
C GLN A 513 3.34 0.05 19.56
N VAL A 514 4.40 0.81 19.79
CA VAL A 514 5.38 1.17 18.76
C VAL A 514 6.78 0.79 19.21
N ILE A 515 7.46 0.02 18.37
CA ILE A 515 8.89 -0.24 18.49
C ILE A 515 9.63 0.72 17.57
N VAL A 516 10.54 1.52 18.14
CA VAL A 516 11.45 2.36 17.37
C VAL A 516 12.73 1.58 17.11
N ALA A 517 12.92 1.15 15.86
CA ALA A 517 14.01 0.27 15.45
C ALA A 517 15.13 1.01 14.69
N PRO A 518 16.31 0.37 14.52
CA PRO A 518 17.36 0.88 13.64
C PRO A 518 16.93 0.98 12.16
N PRO A 519 17.68 1.73 11.33
CA PRO A 519 17.45 1.79 9.88
C PRO A 519 17.65 0.42 9.21
N ARG A 520 17.10 0.29 7.99
CA ARG A 520 17.38 -0.82 7.07
C ARG A 520 17.84 -0.26 5.73
N TRP A 521 18.94 -0.81 5.19
CA TRP A 521 19.55 -0.31 3.94
C TRP A 521 19.15 -1.10 2.69
N ASN A 522 18.76 -2.37 2.87
CA ASN A 522 18.24 -3.18 1.77
C ASN A 522 16.71 -3.09 1.73
N ASN A 523 16.18 -2.31 0.78
CA ASN A 523 14.76 -2.03 0.65
C ASN A 523 14.26 -2.42 -0.75
N PRO A 524 14.14 -3.73 -1.03
CA PRO A 524 13.60 -4.16 -2.31
C PRO A 524 12.10 -3.82 -2.43
N PRO A 525 11.57 -3.79 -3.68
CA PRO A 525 10.17 -3.50 -3.98
C PRO A 525 9.14 -4.34 -3.19
N ILE A 526 9.43 -5.60 -2.88
CA ILE A 526 8.61 -6.46 -2.01
C ILE A 526 9.39 -6.67 -0.70
N PRO A 527 8.82 -6.45 0.50
CA PRO A 527 9.55 -6.48 1.78
C PRO A 527 10.23 -7.81 2.13
#